data_AF-A0A7X8BNL1-F1
#
_entry.id   AF-A0A7X8BNL1-F1
#
_cell.length_a   1.000
_cell.length_b   1.000
_cell.length_c   1.000
_cell.angle_alpha   90.00
_cell.angle_beta   90.00
_cell.angle_gamma   90.00
#
_symmetry.space_group_name_H-M   'P 1'
#
loop_
_entity.id
_entity.type
_entity.pdbx_description
1 polymer ?
#
loop_
_entity_poly.entity_id
_entity_poly.type
_entity_poly.pdbx_seq_one_letter_code
_entity_poly.pdbx_strand_id
1 'polypeptide(L)'
;MEKRRFLWAVLLFLCVILPTRAQWDVSYSHYWATRSYINPSFAGEKEAIRATALYRYPWSGIEQAPQYFLIAADMPFEFLGRRHGVGVAAHTERVGSLRNSLLTAQYSFKKEIGDGFLNVGLQAGVHDLKFNAGNRQFVADSLSLSHGKFQVASTDKKLFDLGAGISWTSPSLFIGFSNLHINHPRFPVLNPEILSENPDAPPLLPIEPTDSLRSSVPRSYNFMAGYNIRLFRSLELQPMVWLQNSSDDTRAQVTLRFVYDKKFSGGASWRKDHGWVLFAGTTLKGVEWGYAYDLYTKGFGKSSKGSHEMYLRYEFPVDYFKPKRQPHKSIRLL
;
A
#
# COMPACT_ATOMS: atom_id res chain seq x y z
N MET A 1 12.93 27.82 20.45
CA MET A 1 12.90 26.92 19.27
C MET A 1 11.84 25.82 19.37
N GLU A 2 11.44 25.41 20.58
CA GLU A 2 10.41 24.37 20.82
C GLU A 2 8.97 24.81 20.48
N LYS A 3 8.59 26.07 20.74
CA LYS A 3 7.24 26.58 20.45
C LYS A 3 6.86 26.57 18.96
N ARG A 4 7.82 26.81 18.05
CA ARG A 4 7.60 26.70 16.59
C ARG A 4 7.38 25.24 16.18
N ARG A 5 8.05 24.28 16.80
CA ARG A 5 7.90 22.83 16.53
C ARG A 5 6.55 22.30 17.00
N PHE A 6 6.04 22.82 18.12
CA PHE A 6 4.70 22.52 18.64
C PHE A 6 3.58 23.06 17.74
N LEU A 7 3.72 24.31 17.25
CA LEU A 7 2.76 24.92 16.32
C LEU A 7 2.62 24.14 15.01
N TRP A 8 3.72 23.62 14.45
CA TRP A 8 3.67 22.77 13.27
C TRP A 8 3.01 21.40 13.54
N ALA A 9 3.21 20.83 14.73
CA ALA A 9 2.54 19.59 15.14
C ALA A 9 1.02 19.78 15.32
N VAL A 10 0.60 20.94 15.84
CA VAL A 10 -0.82 21.32 15.98
C VAL A 10 -1.46 21.60 14.62
N LEU A 11 -0.74 22.23 13.68
CA LEU A 11 -1.22 22.47 12.31
C LEU A 11 -1.40 21.18 11.51
N LEU A 12 -0.51 20.19 11.71
CA LEU A 12 -0.62 18.85 11.13
C LEU A 12 -1.84 18.07 11.66
N PHE A 13 -2.28 18.36 12.88
CA PHE A 13 -3.42 17.69 13.52
C PHE A 13 -4.79 18.24 13.06
N LEU A 14 -4.84 19.50 12.63
CA LEU A 14 -6.10 20.20 12.30
C LEU A 14 -6.68 19.87 10.91
N CYS A 15 -5.94 19.21 10.02
CA CYS A 15 -6.36 18.97 8.62
C CYS A 15 -7.24 17.71 8.40
N VAL A 16 -7.82 17.11 9.43
CA VAL A 16 -8.30 15.69 9.35
C VAL A 16 -9.82 15.52 9.20
N ILE A 17 -10.64 16.57 9.03
CA ILE A 17 -12.11 16.41 9.03
C ILE A 17 -12.71 16.46 7.62
N LEU A 18 -12.98 15.30 7.02
CA LEU A 18 -13.76 15.14 5.78
C LEU A 18 -14.60 13.84 5.86
N PRO A 19 -15.80 13.79 5.22
CA PRO A 19 -16.68 12.63 5.22
C PRO A 19 -16.08 11.46 4.42
N THR A 20 -16.44 10.24 4.83
CA THR A 20 -15.90 8.96 4.32
C THR A 20 -16.92 8.27 3.40
N ARG A 21 -16.52 7.93 2.16
CA ARG A 21 -17.21 6.94 1.30
C ARG A 21 -16.17 6.04 0.60
N ALA A 22 -16.63 5.01 -0.13
CA ALA A 22 -15.93 3.74 -0.42
C ALA A 22 -14.44 3.83 -0.83
N GLN A 23 -13.67 2.82 -0.40
CA GLN A 23 -12.20 2.76 -0.53
C GLN A 23 -11.77 1.76 -1.61
N TRP A 24 -10.72 2.10 -2.37
CA TRP A 24 -10.10 1.20 -3.34
C TRP A 24 -8.79 0.58 -2.83
N ASP A 25 -7.92 1.39 -2.26
CA ASP A 25 -6.64 0.92 -1.74
C ASP A 25 -6.77 0.32 -0.34
N VAL A 26 -5.87 -0.60 -0.01
CA VAL A 26 -5.80 -1.22 1.31
C VAL A 26 -4.95 -0.40 2.27
N SER A 27 -5.41 -0.30 3.52
CA SER A 27 -4.68 0.34 4.60
C SER A 27 -3.95 -0.71 5.44
N TYR A 28 -2.64 -0.90 5.23
CA TYR A 28 -1.83 -1.84 6.03
C TYR A 28 -1.39 -1.26 7.37
N SER A 29 -1.43 -2.09 8.41
CA SER A 29 -1.04 -1.69 9.77
C SER A 29 0.45 -1.39 9.85
N HIS A 30 1.28 -2.20 9.20
CA HIS A 30 2.72 -2.02 9.04
C HIS A 30 3.06 -1.29 7.74
N TYR A 31 2.44 -0.15 7.45
CA TYR A 31 2.71 0.61 6.22
C TYR A 31 4.21 0.97 6.04
N TRP A 32 4.95 1.17 7.15
CA TRP A 32 6.39 1.40 7.12
C TRP A 32 7.18 0.18 6.61
N ALA A 33 6.59 -1.02 6.71
CA ALA A 33 7.17 -2.24 6.19
C ALA A 33 7.10 -2.30 4.64
N THR A 34 6.23 -1.49 4.02
CA THR A 34 5.89 -1.59 2.59
C THR A 34 5.91 -0.22 1.92
N ARG A 35 6.87 0.64 2.29
CA ARG A 35 6.98 2.01 1.77
C ARG A 35 7.08 2.09 0.24
N SER A 36 7.76 1.14 -0.41
CA SER A 36 7.85 1.06 -1.88
C SER A 36 6.51 0.75 -2.54
N TYR A 37 5.61 0.01 -1.88
CA TYR A 37 4.24 -0.21 -2.38
C TYR A 37 3.42 1.08 -2.38
N ILE A 38 3.54 1.89 -1.31
CA ILE A 38 2.78 3.13 -1.15
C ILE A 38 3.38 4.28 -1.99
N ASN A 39 4.70 4.29 -2.14
CA ASN A 39 5.41 5.30 -2.91
C ASN A 39 6.61 4.68 -3.65
N PRO A 40 6.59 4.64 -5.00
CA PRO A 40 7.63 3.99 -5.78
C PRO A 40 9.01 4.64 -5.65
N SER A 41 9.11 5.88 -5.15
CA SER A 41 10.42 6.53 -4.93
C SER A 41 11.24 5.84 -3.84
N PHE A 42 10.62 5.05 -2.95
CA PHE A 42 11.32 4.25 -1.94
C PHE A 42 11.86 2.90 -2.45
N ALA A 43 11.69 2.57 -3.74
CA ALA A 43 12.34 1.40 -4.32
C ALA A 43 13.87 1.52 -4.18
N GLY A 44 14.52 0.47 -3.67
CA GLY A 44 15.96 0.44 -3.43
C GLY A 44 16.44 1.46 -2.40
N GLU A 45 15.60 1.85 -1.43
CA GLU A 45 15.94 2.83 -0.39
C GLU A 45 17.13 2.38 0.49
N LYS A 46 17.22 1.09 0.81
CA LYS A 46 18.31 0.53 1.61
C LYS A 46 19.40 -0.04 0.72
N GLU A 47 20.62 -0.08 1.23
CA GLU A 47 21.76 -0.79 0.61
C GLU A 47 21.63 -2.33 0.78
N ALA A 48 20.48 -2.87 0.38
CA ALA A 48 20.11 -4.27 0.52
C ALA A 48 19.07 -4.65 -0.53
N ILE A 49 19.07 -5.92 -0.96
CA ILE A 49 17.92 -6.53 -1.62
C ILE A 49 16.90 -6.82 -0.53
N ARG A 50 15.71 -6.25 -0.65
CA ARG A 50 14.63 -6.39 0.31
C ARG A 50 13.48 -7.16 -0.32
N ALA A 51 13.08 -8.26 0.29
CA ALA A 51 11.87 -9.00 -0.05
C ALA A 51 10.90 -8.93 1.12
N THR A 52 9.66 -8.51 0.90
CA THR A 52 8.62 -8.36 1.91
C THR A 52 7.38 -9.12 1.49
N ALA A 53 6.80 -9.90 2.41
CA ALA A 53 5.50 -10.51 2.29
C ALA A 53 4.62 -10.02 3.44
N LEU A 54 3.36 -9.71 3.17
CA LEU A 54 2.41 -9.24 4.18
C LEU A 54 1.05 -9.88 3.91
N TYR A 55 0.44 -10.38 4.98
CA TYR A 55 -0.92 -10.90 4.96
C TYR A 55 -1.75 -10.16 6.00
N ARG A 56 -2.94 -9.70 5.59
CA ARG A 56 -3.88 -8.98 6.44
C ARG A 56 -5.27 -9.59 6.32
N TYR A 57 -5.86 -9.86 7.47
CA TYR A 57 -7.23 -10.32 7.62
C TYR A 57 -8.02 -9.33 8.50
N PRO A 58 -8.63 -8.28 7.89
CA PRO A 58 -9.50 -7.36 8.59
C PRO A 58 -10.80 -8.00 9.06
N TRP A 59 -11.42 -7.36 10.05
CA TRP A 59 -12.78 -7.65 10.51
C TRP A 59 -13.04 -9.13 10.78
N SER A 60 -12.10 -9.75 11.51
CA SER A 60 -12.19 -11.14 11.93
C SER A 60 -13.55 -11.42 12.59
N GLY A 61 -14.14 -12.58 12.29
CA GLY A 61 -15.47 -12.93 12.78
C GLY A 61 -16.64 -12.42 11.92
N ILE A 62 -16.40 -11.63 10.88
CA ILE A 62 -17.39 -11.35 9.83
C ILE A 62 -17.27 -12.42 8.74
N GLU A 63 -18.40 -12.98 8.30
CA GLU A 63 -18.43 -13.95 7.20
C GLU A 63 -17.97 -13.30 5.88
N GLN A 64 -17.13 -14.00 5.11
CA GLN A 64 -16.58 -13.50 3.84
C GLN A 64 -15.81 -12.17 3.97
N ALA A 65 -15.23 -11.92 5.16
CA ALA A 65 -14.38 -10.76 5.40
C ALA A 65 -13.22 -10.67 4.39
N PRO A 66 -12.80 -9.45 4.00
CA PRO A 66 -11.70 -9.26 3.07
C PRO A 66 -10.43 -9.97 3.50
N GLN A 67 -9.64 -10.42 2.53
CA GLN A 67 -8.29 -10.94 2.73
C GLN A 67 -7.34 -10.19 1.80
N TYR A 68 -6.21 -9.74 2.36
CA TYR A 68 -5.20 -9.03 1.59
C TYR A 68 -3.86 -9.74 1.69
N PHE A 69 -3.19 -9.82 0.55
CA PHE A 69 -1.87 -10.38 0.44
C PHE A 69 -1.00 -9.47 -0.41
N LEU A 70 0.21 -9.17 0.06
CA LEU A 70 1.18 -8.35 -0.62
C LEU A 70 2.53 -9.07 -0.64
N ILE A 71 3.17 -9.12 -1.80
CA ILE A 71 4.59 -9.44 -1.95
C ILE A 71 5.25 -8.26 -2.64
N ALA A 72 6.39 -7.81 -2.13
CA ALA A 72 7.21 -6.79 -2.75
C ALA A 72 8.68 -7.18 -2.68
N ALA A 73 9.44 -6.87 -3.72
CA ALA A 73 10.89 -6.99 -3.73
C ALA A 73 11.51 -5.75 -4.35
N ASP A 74 12.54 -5.18 -3.72
CA ASP A 74 13.23 -4.00 -4.24
C ASP A 74 14.73 -4.05 -3.92
N MET A 75 15.53 -3.41 -4.77
CA MET A 75 16.97 -3.35 -4.60
C MET A 75 17.57 -2.06 -5.17
N PRO A 76 18.67 -1.56 -4.59
CA PRO A 76 19.45 -0.50 -5.20
C PRO A 76 20.41 -1.06 -6.25
N PHE A 77 20.81 -0.21 -7.19
CA PHE A 77 21.88 -0.50 -8.13
C PHE A 77 22.57 0.79 -8.57
N GLU A 78 23.76 0.65 -9.16
CA GLU A 78 24.50 1.76 -9.74
C GLU A 78 24.43 1.70 -11.27
N PHE A 79 24.14 2.84 -11.89
CA PHE A 79 24.15 2.97 -13.35
C PHE A 79 24.56 4.38 -13.73
N LEU A 80 25.52 4.50 -14.67
CA LEU A 80 26.12 5.76 -15.12
C LEU A 80 26.67 6.62 -13.95
N GLY A 81 27.32 5.98 -12.98
CA GLY A 81 27.91 6.66 -11.81
C GLY A 81 26.87 7.30 -10.87
N ARG A 82 25.62 6.87 -10.95
CA ARG A 82 24.51 7.36 -10.11
C ARG A 82 23.79 6.20 -9.45
N ARG A 83 23.19 6.48 -8.30
CA ARG A 83 22.40 5.50 -7.55
C ARG A 83 20.97 5.46 -8.07
N HIS A 84 20.45 4.25 -8.20
CA HIS A 84 19.09 3.98 -8.66
C HIS A 84 18.47 2.87 -7.79
N GLY A 85 17.17 2.68 -7.93
CA GLY A 85 16.44 1.57 -7.33
C GLY A 85 15.45 0.98 -8.33
N VAL A 86 15.25 -0.33 -8.24
CA VAL A 86 14.18 -1.04 -8.95
C VAL A 86 13.39 -1.85 -7.95
N GLY A 87 12.12 -2.08 -8.26
CA GLY A 87 11.27 -2.94 -7.44
C GLY A 87 10.11 -3.53 -8.22
N VAL A 88 9.52 -4.56 -7.63
CA VAL A 88 8.28 -5.19 -8.07
C VAL A 88 7.38 -5.37 -6.86
N ALA A 89 6.07 -5.16 -7.04
CA ALA A 89 5.10 -5.42 -5.99
C ALA A 89 3.83 -6.04 -6.59
N ALA A 90 3.34 -7.09 -5.93
CA ALA A 90 2.10 -7.77 -6.26
C ALA A 90 1.18 -7.72 -5.03
N HIS A 91 0.01 -7.11 -5.20
CA HIS A 91 -1.06 -7.07 -4.20
C HIS A 91 -2.25 -7.91 -4.70
N THR A 92 -2.91 -8.62 -3.79
CA THR A 92 -4.20 -9.25 -4.06
C THR A 92 -5.14 -9.04 -2.89
N GLU A 93 -6.30 -8.50 -3.22
CA GLU A 93 -7.48 -8.41 -2.37
C GLU A 93 -8.50 -9.48 -2.80
N ARG A 94 -9.12 -10.12 -1.81
CA ARG A 94 -10.27 -11.02 -2.00
C ARG A 94 -11.38 -10.62 -1.05
N VAL A 95 -12.59 -10.42 -1.57
CA VAL A 95 -13.80 -10.13 -0.78
C VAL A 95 -14.94 -10.97 -1.33
N GLY A 96 -15.37 -11.99 -0.60
CA GLY A 96 -16.31 -12.98 -1.12
C GLY A 96 -15.82 -13.58 -2.44
N SER A 97 -16.52 -13.29 -3.54
CA SER A 97 -16.19 -13.77 -4.89
C SER A 97 -15.49 -12.72 -5.78
N LEU A 98 -15.24 -11.52 -5.24
CA LEU A 98 -14.39 -10.51 -5.87
C LEU A 98 -12.93 -10.81 -5.58
N ARG A 99 -12.10 -10.74 -6.61
CA ARG A 99 -10.64 -10.75 -6.54
C ARG A 99 -10.09 -9.56 -7.32
N ASN A 100 -9.36 -8.70 -6.64
CA ASN A 100 -8.66 -7.56 -7.23
C ASN A 100 -7.16 -7.76 -7.02
N SER A 101 -6.43 -8.01 -8.10
CA SER A 101 -4.97 -8.18 -8.06
C SER A 101 -4.29 -7.02 -8.79
N LEU A 102 -3.16 -6.55 -8.29
CA LEU A 102 -2.33 -5.53 -8.93
C LEU A 102 -0.88 -6.01 -8.94
N LEU A 103 -0.27 -6.07 -10.12
CA LEU A 103 1.16 -6.30 -10.30
C LEU A 103 1.82 -5.02 -10.81
N THR A 104 2.90 -4.58 -10.17
CA THR A 104 3.60 -3.34 -10.52
C THR A 104 5.10 -3.56 -10.59
N ALA A 105 5.73 -2.82 -11.50
CA ALA A 105 7.17 -2.61 -11.58
C ALA A 105 7.48 -1.15 -11.27
N GLN A 106 8.60 -0.91 -10.59
CA GLN A 106 8.98 0.38 -10.04
C GLN A 106 10.43 0.69 -10.40
N TYR A 107 10.68 1.97 -10.68
CA TYR A 107 12.01 2.52 -10.86
C TYR A 107 12.14 3.80 -10.03
N SER A 108 13.28 3.98 -9.37
CA SER A 108 13.59 5.14 -8.54
C SER A 108 14.96 5.69 -8.89
N PHE A 109 15.01 6.95 -9.31
CA PHE A 109 16.24 7.70 -9.48
C PHE A 109 16.63 8.38 -8.17
N LYS A 110 17.90 8.29 -7.75
CA LYS A 110 18.36 8.82 -6.47
C LYS A 110 19.45 9.87 -6.69
N LYS A 111 19.19 11.09 -6.23
CA LYS A 111 20.15 12.20 -6.25
C LYS A 111 20.59 12.52 -4.82
N GLU A 112 21.88 12.44 -4.58
CA GLU A 112 22.46 12.85 -3.30
C GLU A 112 22.36 14.37 -3.13
N ILE A 113 21.79 14.81 -2.00
CA ILE A 113 21.63 16.22 -1.62
C ILE A 113 21.88 16.34 -0.12
N GLY A 114 22.99 16.97 0.26
CA GLY A 114 23.38 17.15 1.66
C GLY A 114 23.75 15.81 2.32
N ASP A 115 23.05 15.47 3.40
CA ASP A 115 23.20 14.23 4.15
C ASP A 115 22.20 13.14 3.75
N GLY A 116 21.43 13.35 2.67
CA GLY A 116 20.38 12.45 2.24
C GLY A 116 20.26 12.32 0.72
N PHE A 117 19.19 11.64 0.30
CA PHE A 117 18.85 11.41 -1.09
C PHE A 117 17.47 11.96 -1.41
N LEU A 118 17.41 12.77 -2.47
CA LEU A 118 16.16 13.06 -3.17
C LEU A 118 15.91 11.93 -4.17
N ASN A 119 14.80 11.22 -3.99
CA ASN A 119 14.40 10.10 -4.81
C ASN A 119 13.17 10.49 -5.64
N VAL A 120 13.19 10.18 -6.93
CA VAL A 120 12.05 10.33 -7.84
C VAL A 120 11.71 8.97 -8.41
N GLY A 121 10.49 8.51 -8.16
CA GLY A 121 10.02 7.17 -8.51
C GLY A 121 8.90 7.19 -9.53
N LEU A 122 8.92 6.20 -10.42
CA LEU A 122 7.86 5.88 -11.37
C LEU A 122 7.42 4.43 -11.18
N GLN A 123 6.14 4.18 -11.45
CA GLN A 123 5.53 2.87 -11.36
C GLN A 123 4.62 2.64 -12.56
N ALA A 124 4.68 1.43 -13.09
CA ALA A 124 3.73 0.92 -14.07
C ALA A 124 3.23 -0.44 -13.62
N GLY A 125 1.96 -0.74 -13.88
CA GLY A 125 1.35 -1.98 -13.44
C GLY A 125 0.14 -2.41 -14.24
N VAL A 126 -0.37 -3.57 -13.87
CA VAL A 126 -1.58 -4.16 -14.43
C VAL A 126 -2.48 -4.61 -13.28
N HIS A 127 -3.68 -4.04 -13.22
CA HIS A 127 -4.78 -4.58 -12.43
C HIS A 127 -5.41 -5.77 -13.15
N ASP A 128 -5.69 -6.83 -12.41
CA ASP A 128 -6.47 -8.01 -12.83
C ASP A 128 -7.70 -8.08 -11.92
N LEU A 129 -8.83 -7.60 -12.45
CA LEU A 129 -10.11 -7.53 -11.76
C LEU A 129 -10.95 -8.73 -12.16
N LYS A 130 -11.19 -9.60 -11.19
CA LYS A 130 -11.98 -10.81 -11.34
C LYS A 130 -13.17 -10.80 -10.41
N PHE A 131 -14.36 -10.83 -10.97
CA PHE A 131 -15.58 -11.02 -10.20
C PHE A 131 -16.29 -12.26 -10.73
N ASN A 132 -16.55 -13.23 -9.86
CA ASN A 132 -17.37 -14.38 -10.19
C ASN A 132 -18.66 -14.28 -9.39
N ALA A 133 -19.79 -13.99 -10.02
CA ALA A 133 -21.06 -13.89 -9.31
C ALA A 133 -21.51 -15.22 -8.66
N GLY A 134 -20.92 -16.35 -9.06
CA GLY A 134 -21.52 -17.66 -8.86
C GLY A 134 -22.92 -17.72 -9.50
N ASN A 135 -23.62 -18.84 -9.37
CA ASN A 135 -25.00 -18.98 -9.83
C ASN A 135 -26.01 -18.24 -8.92
N ARG A 136 -25.61 -17.09 -8.34
CA ARG A 136 -26.39 -16.34 -7.35
C ARG A 136 -27.44 -15.52 -8.09
N GLN A 137 -28.70 -15.92 -7.91
CA GLN A 137 -29.88 -15.23 -8.42
C GLN A 137 -30.31 -14.21 -7.38
N PHE A 138 -30.24 -12.92 -7.70
CA PHE A 138 -30.86 -11.89 -6.86
C PHE A 138 -32.36 -11.91 -7.12
N VAL A 139 -33.15 -12.27 -6.11
CA VAL A 139 -34.61 -12.07 -6.13
C VAL A 139 -34.85 -10.65 -5.65
N ALA A 140 -35.27 -9.76 -6.54
CA ALA A 140 -35.74 -8.44 -6.15
C ALA A 140 -37.08 -8.60 -5.44
N ASP A 141 -37.09 -8.47 -4.10
CA ASP A 141 -38.31 -8.44 -3.31
C ASP A 141 -38.95 -7.06 -3.40
N SER A 142 -39.40 -6.70 -4.60
CA SER A 142 -40.21 -5.53 -4.85
C SER A 142 -41.53 -6.00 -5.46
N LEU A 143 -42.57 -5.98 -4.63
CA LEU A 143 -43.97 -6.15 -5.01
C LEU A 143 -44.26 -5.30 -6.25
N SER A 144 -44.58 -5.98 -7.36
CA SER A 144 -44.98 -5.39 -8.65
C SER A 144 -43.83 -4.96 -9.56
N LEU A 145 -43.17 -5.92 -10.21
CA LEU A 145 -42.82 -5.95 -11.65
C LEU A 145 -42.12 -7.29 -11.94
N SER A 146 -42.49 -7.91 -13.06
CA SER A 146 -41.95 -9.14 -13.69
C SER A 146 -40.65 -9.72 -13.09
N HIS A 147 -40.69 -11.03 -12.77
CA HIS A 147 -39.58 -11.85 -12.29
C HIS A 147 -38.37 -11.88 -13.25
N GLY A 148 -37.56 -10.82 -13.24
CA GLY A 148 -36.26 -10.79 -13.91
C GLY A 148 -35.21 -11.49 -13.03
N LYS A 149 -34.81 -12.70 -13.40
CA LYS A 149 -33.60 -13.33 -12.84
C LYS A 149 -32.39 -12.59 -13.41
N PHE A 150 -31.78 -11.70 -12.65
CA PHE A 150 -30.53 -11.06 -13.07
C PHE A 150 -29.38 -12.03 -12.82
N GLN A 151 -28.81 -12.58 -13.89
CA GLN A 151 -27.50 -13.21 -13.82
C GLN A 151 -26.43 -12.13 -13.90
N VAL A 152 -25.62 -12.00 -12.86
CA VAL A 152 -24.51 -11.05 -12.86
C VAL A 152 -23.35 -11.65 -13.66
N ALA A 153 -22.91 -10.94 -14.70
CA ALA A 153 -21.77 -11.34 -15.53
C ALA A 153 -20.52 -11.56 -14.67
N SER A 154 -19.83 -12.68 -14.88
CA SER A 154 -18.45 -12.76 -14.40
C SER A 154 -17.61 -11.73 -15.16
N THR A 155 -16.84 -10.93 -14.43
CA THR A 155 -15.98 -9.90 -15.01
C THR A 155 -14.54 -10.36 -14.91
N ASP A 156 -13.82 -10.38 -16.04
CA ASP A 156 -12.36 -10.54 -16.12
C ASP A 156 -11.82 -9.35 -16.93
N LYS A 157 -11.17 -8.39 -16.24
CA LYS A 157 -10.67 -7.17 -16.86
C LYS A 157 -9.23 -6.92 -16.43
N LYS A 158 -8.38 -6.64 -17.41
CA LYS A 158 -7.02 -6.19 -17.21
C LYS A 158 -6.92 -4.70 -17.50
N LEU A 159 -6.44 -3.92 -16.53
CA LEU A 159 -6.31 -2.47 -16.65
C LEU A 159 -4.86 -2.07 -16.43
N PHE A 160 -4.33 -1.24 -17.32
CA PHE A 160 -3.02 -0.65 -17.14
C PHE A 160 -3.07 0.44 -16.06
N ASP A 161 -2.04 0.52 -15.23
CA ASP A 161 -1.94 1.43 -14.09
C ASP A 161 -0.61 2.18 -14.06
N LEU A 162 -0.65 3.45 -13.69
CA LEU A 162 0.53 4.31 -13.59
C LEU A 162 0.59 5.02 -12.24
N GLY A 163 1.79 5.10 -11.67
CA GLY A 163 2.05 5.82 -10.43
C GLY A 163 3.37 6.59 -10.49
N ALA A 164 3.48 7.62 -9.66
CA ALA A 164 4.70 8.39 -9.50
C ALA A 164 4.85 8.87 -8.06
N GLY A 165 6.08 9.13 -7.65
CA GLY A 165 6.35 9.64 -6.32
C GLY A 165 7.68 10.35 -6.20
N ILE A 166 7.80 11.12 -5.14
CA ILE A 166 9.00 11.84 -4.74
C ILE A 166 9.22 11.59 -3.25
N SER A 167 10.48 11.42 -2.84
CA SER A 167 10.81 11.34 -1.43
C SER A 167 12.17 11.94 -1.14
N TRP A 168 12.37 12.37 0.09
CA TRP A 168 13.66 12.70 0.63
C TRP A 168 13.95 11.77 1.81
N THR A 169 15.13 11.16 1.79
CA THR A 169 15.56 10.16 2.79
C THR A 169 16.95 10.47 3.30
N SER A 170 17.09 10.61 4.62
CA SER A 170 18.36 10.76 5.33
C SER A 170 18.52 9.64 6.38
N PRO A 171 19.66 9.57 7.09
CA PRO A 171 19.86 8.57 8.14
C PRO A 171 18.83 8.62 9.28
N SER A 172 18.20 9.77 9.53
CA SER A 172 17.25 9.97 10.62
C SER A 172 15.83 10.33 10.17
N LEU A 173 15.63 10.88 8.97
CA LEU A 173 14.33 11.39 8.54
C LEU A 173 13.98 10.85 7.15
N PHE A 174 12.71 10.49 6.97
CA PHE A 174 12.15 10.27 5.65
C PHE A 174 10.87 11.08 5.48
N ILE A 175 10.66 11.63 4.28
CA ILE A 175 9.44 12.29 3.86
C ILE A 175 9.17 11.85 2.42
N GLY A 176 7.93 11.51 2.09
CA GLY A 176 7.57 11.09 0.75
C GLY A 176 6.14 11.47 0.39
N PHE A 177 5.95 11.78 -0.88
CA PHE A 177 4.65 12.00 -1.50
C PHE A 177 4.54 11.17 -2.76
N SER A 178 3.38 10.56 -3.02
CA SER A 178 3.11 9.84 -4.26
C SER A 178 1.67 10.04 -4.72
N ASN A 179 1.48 9.87 -6.03
CA ASN A 179 0.18 9.80 -6.69
C ASN A 179 0.14 8.45 -7.41
N LEU A 180 -0.70 7.54 -6.93
CA LEU A 180 -0.94 6.25 -7.54
C LEU A 180 -2.23 6.31 -8.37
N HIS A 181 -2.35 5.43 -9.36
CA HIS A 181 -3.48 5.39 -10.28
C HIS A 181 -3.67 6.71 -11.06
N ILE A 182 -2.58 7.35 -11.48
CA ILE A 182 -2.56 8.66 -12.15
C ILE A 182 -3.49 8.67 -13.38
N ASN A 183 -3.47 7.58 -14.13
CA ASN A 183 -4.26 7.38 -15.34
C ASN A 183 -5.73 7.04 -15.06
N HIS A 184 -6.13 6.94 -13.79
CA HIS A 184 -7.51 6.71 -13.34
C HIS A 184 -8.22 5.60 -14.14
N PRO A 185 -7.71 4.35 -14.10
CA PRO A 185 -8.18 3.26 -14.94
C PRO A 185 -9.71 3.07 -14.84
N ARG A 186 -10.41 3.02 -15.98
CA ARG A 186 -11.87 2.85 -16.04
C ARG A 186 -12.24 1.51 -16.64
N PHE A 187 -13.31 0.90 -16.13
CA PHE A 187 -13.85 -0.36 -16.62
C PHE A 187 -15.38 -0.36 -16.57
N PRO A 188 -16.06 -0.97 -17.56
CA PRO A 188 -17.52 -1.13 -17.51
C PRO A 188 -17.92 -2.14 -16.43
N VAL A 189 -18.95 -1.81 -15.65
CA VAL A 189 -19.50 -2.68 -14.58
C VAL A 189 -20.50 -3.70 -15.14
N LEU A 190 -21.11 -3.41 -16.28
CA LEU A 190 -22.06 -4.27 -16.97
C LEU A 190 -21.51 -4.63 -18.36
N ASN A 191 -21.56 -5.92 -18.73
CA ASN A 191 -21.30 -6.35 -20.10
C ASN A 191 -22.63 -6.33 -20.88
N PRO A 192 -22.85 -5.38 -21.80
CA PRO A 192 -24.09 -5.31 -22.56
C PRO A 192 -24.30 -6.52 -23.50
N GLU A 193 -23.25 -7.30 -23.79
CA GLU A 193 -23.35 -8.50 -24.64
C GLU A 193 -24.30 -9.57 -24.08
N ILE A 194 -24.48 -9.65 -22.75
CA ILE A 194 -25.36 -10.65 -22.11
C ILE A 194 -26.86 -10.34 -22.34
N LEU A 195 -27.20 -9.11 -22.72
CA LEU A 195 -28.59 -8.76 -23.06
C LEU A 195 -28.96 -9.15 -24.51
N SER A 196 -28.00 -9.67 -25.30
CA SER A 196 -28.20 -10.01 -26.72
C SER A 196 -28.45 -11.49 -27.00
N GLU A 197 -28.39 -12.38 -25.99
CA GLU A 197 -28.56 -13.83 -26.16
C GLU A 197 -30.02 -14.32 -26.10
N ASN A 198 -31.01 -13.42 -26.04
CA ASN A 198 -32.41 -13.82 -26.09
C ASN A 198 -32.97 -13.60 -27.51
N PRO A 199 -33.20 -14.67 -28.32
CA PRO A 199 -33.62 -14.55 -29.71
C PRO A 199 -34.98 -13.85 -29.89
N ASP A 200 -35.81 -13.84 -28.83
CA ASP A 200 -37.16 -13.28 -28.83
C ASP A 200 -37.24 -11.92 -28.12
N ALA A 201 -36.12 -11.38 -27.62
CA ALA A 201 -36.13 -10.05 -27.03
C ALA A 201 -36.28 -8.99 -28.14
N PRO A 202 -37.22 -8.04 -28.02
CA PRO A 202 -37.29 -6.93 -28.96
C PRO A 202 -35.93 -6.23 -29.01
N PRO A 203 -35.48 -5.73 -30.18
CA PRO A 203 -34.20 -5.03 -30.28
C PRO A 203 -34.22 -3.84 -29.32
N LEU A 204 -33.60 -4.02 -28.16
CA LEU A 204 -33.39 -2.93 -27.22
C LEU A 204 -32.42 -1.98 -27.91
N LEU A 205 -32.79 -0.71 -27.96
CA LEU A 205 -31.96 0.37 -28.50
C LEU A 205 -30.52 0.17 -28.02
N PRO A 206 -29.50 0.40 -28.87
CA PRO A 206 -28.11 0.33 -28.45
C PRO A 206 -27.97 1.17 -27.19
N ILE A 207 -27.79 0.52 -26.03
CA ILE A 207 -27.45 1.22 -24.81
C ILE A 207 -25.98 1.58 -25.02
N GLU A 208 -25.76 2.72 -25.70
CA GLU A 208 -24.48 3.42 -25.65
C GLU A 208 -24.06 3.41 -24.18
N PRO A 209 -22.93 2.79 -23.82
CA PRO A 209 -22.52 2.65 -22.44
C PRO A 209 -22.36 4.05 -21.85
N THR A 210 -23.41 4.51 -21.18
CA THR A 210 -23.49 5.83 -20.59
C THR A 210 -22.42 5.89 -19.49
N ASP A 211 -21.82 7.05 -19.25
CA ASP A 211 -20.73 7.19 -18.25
C ASP A 211 -21.13 6.67 -16.85
N SER A 212 -22.43 6.54 -16.56
CA SER A 212 -23.00 5.94 -15.35
C SER A 212 -22.74 4.45 -15.16
N LEU A 213 -22.34 3.69 -16.21
CA LEU A 213 -22.08 2.25 -16.13
C LEU A 213 -20.58 1.91 -16.03
N ARG A 214 -19.72 2.93 -15.94
CA ARG A 214 -18.27 2.77 -15.80
C ARG A 214 -17.86 2.98 -14.35
N SER A 215 -17.14 2.01 -13.80
CA SER A 215 -16.41 2.16 -12.55
C SER A 215 -14.97 2.54 -12.85
N SER A 216 -14.31 3.17 -11.89
CA SER A 216 -12.94 3.62 -12.03
C SER A 216 -12.15 3.38 -10.77
N VAL A 217 -10.86 3.11 -10.96
CA VAL A 217 -9.88 3.10 -9.89
C VAL A 217 -9.55 4.55 -9.54
N PRO A 218 -9.93 5.06 -8.34
CA PRO A 218 -9.71 6.44 -7.98
C PRO A 218 -8.20 6.72 -7.78
N ARG A 219 -7.80 7.96 -8.08
CA ARG A 219 -6.43 8.43 -7.79
C ARG A 219 -6.18 8.41 -6.29
N SER A 220 -4.96 8.03 -5.91
CA SER A 220 -4.55 7.87 -4.52
C SER A 220 -3.32 8.72 -4.23
N TYR A 221 -3.53 9.82 -3.52
CA TYR A 221 -2.48 10.72 -3.06
C TYR A 221 -1.98 10.26 -1.69
N ASN A 222 -0.72 9.90 -1.60
CA ASN A 222 -0.12 9.39 -0.39
C ASN A 222 0.94 10.35 0.12
N PHE A 223 0.96 10.58 1.42
CA PHE A 223 2.01 11.29 2.12
C PHE A 223 2.50 10.42 3.26
N MET A 224 3.81 10.33 3.44
CA MET A 224 4.42 9.65 4.57
C MET A 224 5.59 10.45 5.11
N ALA A 225 5.74 10.47 6.42
CA ALA A 225 6.90 11.05 7.06
C ALA A 225 7.24 10.27 8.33
N GLY A 226 8.51 10.25 8.70
CA GLY A 226 8.93 9.63 9.94
C GLY A 226 10.35 9.97 10.31
N TYR A 227 10.62 9.96 11.61
CA TYR A 227 11.90 10.36 12.17
C TYR A 227 12.42 9.29 13.13
N ASN A 228 13.72 9.03 13.11
CA ASN A 228 14.39 8.08 14.00
C ASN A 228 15.14 8.83 15.10
N ILE A 229 14.61 8.78 16.31
CA ILE A 229 15.18 9.39 17.51
C ILE A 229 15.95 8.31 18.28
N ARG A 230 17.28 8.47 18.38
CA ARG A 230 18.09 7.62 19.25
C ARG A 230 18.03 8.18 20.67
N LEU A 231 17.45 7.42 21.60
CA LEU A 231 17.32 7.82 23.01
C LEU A 231 18.52 7.34 23.83
N PHE A 232 18.71 6.01 23.89
CA PHE A 232 19.82 5.35 24.57
C PHE A 232 20.60 4.50 23.58
N ARG A 233 21.81 4.01 23.93
CA ARG A 233 22.66 3.22 23.01
C ARG A 233 21.93 2.06 22.33
N SER A 234 20.90 1.50 22.96
CA SER A 234 20.15 0.36 22.44
C SER A 234 18.68 0.67 22.08
N LEU A 235 18.12 1.84 22.40
CA LEU A 235 16.70 2.14 22.16
C LEU A 235 16.52 3.28 21.16
N GLU A 236 15.80 2.99 20.08
CA GLU A 236 15.38 3.92 19.04
C GLU A 236 13.86 4.12 19.07
N LEU A 237 13.43 5.37 18.97
CA LEU A 237 12.02 5.76 18.88
C LEU A 237 11.73 6.30 17.49
N GLN A 238 10.68 5.76 16.87
CA GLN A 238 10.31 6.01 15.48
C GLN A 238 8.87 6.53 15.41
N PRO A 239 8.63 7.84 15.64
CA PRO A 239 7.38 8.48 15.29
C PRO A 239 7.25 8.56 13.76
N MET A 240 6.09 8.15 13.25
CA MET A 240 5.77 8.14 11.84
C MET A 240 4.33 8.53 11.60
N VAL A 241 4.04 9.09 10.43
CA VAL A 241 2.70 9.41 9.97
C VAL A 241 2.54 8.96 8.52
N TRP A 242 1.37 8.42 8.20
CA TRP A 242 0.94 8.16 6.84
C TRP A 242 -0.45 8.74 6.65
N LEU A 243 -0.61 9.48 5.55
CA LEU A 243 -1.86 10.04 5.09
C LEU A 243 -2.10 9.52 3.69
N GLN A 244 -3.34 9.17 3.41
CA GLN A 244 -3.77 8.87 2.06
C GLN A 244 -5.10 9.56 1.78
N ASN A 245 -5.16 10.27 0.67
CA ASN A 245 -6.36 10.87 0.14
C ASN A 245 -6.70 10.17 -1.18
N SER A 246 -7.85 9.53 -1.20
CA SER A 246 -8.54 9.12 -2.42
C SER A 246 -9.62 10.15 -2.73
N SER A 247 -10.21 10.09 -3.93
CA SER A 247 -11.21 11.08 -4.41
C SER A 247 -12.32 11.35 -3.39
N ASP A 248 -12.68 10.37 -2.56
CA ASP A 248 -13.80 10.45 -1.62
C ASP A 248 -13.48 9.99 -0.18
N ASP A 249 -12.21 9.70 0.15
CA ASP A 249 -11.81 9.25 1.50
C ASP A 249 -10.42 9.76 1.89
N THR A 250 -10.26 10.16 3.15
CA THR A 250 -8.96 10.57 3.70
C THR A 250 -8.63 9.74 4.93
N ARG A 251 -7.61 8.89 4.77
CA ARG A 251 -7.06 8.00 5.79
C ARG A 251 -5.83 8.61 6.43
N ALA A 252 -5.73 8.47 7.73
CA ALA A 252 -4.58 8.92 8.50
C ALA A 252 -4.20 7.87 9.53
N GLN A 253 -2.90 7.57 9.61
CA GLN A 253 -2.32 6.69 10.61
C GLN A 253 -1.10 7.37 11.22
N VAL A 254 -1.14 7.57 12.54
CA VAL A 254 0.00 8.05 13.33
C VAL A 254 0.56 6.85 14.07
N THR A 255 1.85 6.62 13.97
CA THR A 255 2.53 5.46 14.53
C THR A 255 3.66 5.89 15.44
N LEU A 256 3.77 5.22 16.59
CA LEU A 256 4.93 5.28 17.44
C LEU A 256 5.51 3.88 17.57
N ARG A 257 6.71 3.68 17.04
CA ARG A 257 7.43 2.41 17.09
C ARG A 257 8.70 2.54 17.95
N PHE A 258 8.91 1.59 18.83
CA PHE A 258 10.12 1.42 19.62
C PHE A 258 10.95 0.29 19.03
N VAL A 259 12.25 0.48 18.92
CA VAL A 259 13.20 -0.54 18.44
C VAL A 259 14.32 -0.69 19.45
N TYR A 260 14.45 -1.89 20.02
CA TYR A 260 15.46 -2.22 21.02
C TYR A 260 16.52 -3.17 20.43
N ASP A 261 17.77 -2.77 20.56
CA ASP A 261 18.98 -3.47 20.09
C ASP A 261 18.92 -3.87 18.60
N LYS A 262 18.15 -3.11 17.79
CA LYS A 262 17.82 -3.44 16.39
C LYS A 262 17.24 -4.85 16.19
N LYS A 263 16.80 -5.50 17.25
CA LYS A 263 16.26 -6.86 17.26
C LYS A 263 14.78 -6.82 17.54
N PHE A 264 14.37 -6.26 18.67
CA PHE A 264 12.98 -6.25 19.08
C PHE A 264 12.33 -4.94 18.69
N SER A 265 11.08 -5.01 18.23
CA SER A 265 10.28 -3.82 17.97
C SER A 265 8.86 -3.99 18.46
N GLY A 266 8.26 -2.88 18.85
CA GLY A 266 6.86 -2.86 19.26
C GLY A 266 6.35 -1.44 19.33
N GLY A 267 5.04 -1.29 19.41
CA GLY A 267 4.46 0.04 19.46
C GLY A 267 2.97 0.04 19.21
N ALA A 268 2.47 1.25 18.95
CA ALA A 268 1.07 1.49 18.69
C ALA A 268 0.89 2.44 17.52
N SER A 269 -0.21 2.28 16.80
CA SER A 269 -0.69 3.28 15.85
C SER A 269 -2.10 3.70 16.21
N TRP A 270 -2.39 4.98 16.01
CA TRP A 270 -3.75 5.50 15.97
C TRP A 270 -4.18 5.67 14.51
N ARG A 271 -5.37 5.17 14.17
CA ARG A 271 -5.97 5.27 12.84
C ARG A 271 -7.25 6.09 12.91
N LYS A 272 -7.33 7.12 12.08
CA LYS A 272 -8.54 7.91 11.88
C LYS A 272 -9.71 6.98 11.51
N ASP A 273 -10.87 7.22 12.10
CA ASP A 273 -12.15 6.52 11.88
C ASP A 273 -12.19 5.01 12.17
N HIS A 274 -11.06 4.40 12.57
CA HIS A 274 -10.99 2.99 12.94
C HIS A 274 -10.72 2.81 14.44
N GLY A 275 -9.58 3.30 14.96
CA GLY A 275 -9.19 3.06 16.35
C GLY A 275 -7.69 2.89 16.52
N TRP A 276 -7.28 1.88 17.29
CA TRP A 276 -5.90 1.63 17.67
C TRP A 276 -5.34 0.38 17.01
N VAL A 277 -4.04 0.35 16.76
CA VAL A 277 -3.31 -0.80 16.28
C VAL A 277 -2.18 -1.06 17.26
N LEU A 278 -2.11 -2.24 17.83
CA LEU A 278 -0.97 -2.69 18.64
C LEU A 278 -0.14 -3.64 17.83
N PHE A 279 1.18 -3.50 17.87
CA PHE A 279 2.06 -4.36 17.09
C PHE A 279 3.37 -4.65 17.81
N ALA A 280 3.94 -5.81 17.48
CA ALA A 280 5.24 -6.25 17.93
C ALA A 280 5.92 -7.08 16.84
N GLY A 281 7.25 -7.10 16.85
CA GLY A 281 8.03 -7.85 15.88
C GLY A 281 9.47 -8.02 16.31
N THR A 282 10.20 -8.85 15.57
CA THR A 282 11.62 -9.09 15.82
C THR A 282 12.41 -9.24 14.53
N THR A 283 13.70 -8.93 14.60
CA THR A 283 14.67 -9.03 13.51
C THR A 283 15.79 -9.98 13.92
N LEU A 284 15.93 -11.07 13.19
CA LEU A 284 16.92 -12.12 13.42
C LEU A 284 17.63 -12.44 12.11
N LYS A 285 18.95 -12.26 12.06
CA LYS A 285 19.81 -12.60 10.91
C LYS A 285 19.28 -12.06 9.56
N GLY A 286 18.82 -10.81 9.54
CA GLY A 286 18.29 -10.16 8.33
C GLY A 286 16.82 -10.50 8.02
N VAL A 287 16.18 -11.36 8.82
CA VAL A 287 14.74 -11.65 8.73
C VAL A 287 14.00 -10.81 9.79
N GLU A 288 13.20 -9.85 9.36
CA GLU A 288 12.27 -9.10 10.18
C GLU A 288 10.86 -9.69 10.04
N TRP A 289 10.17 -9.96 11.13
CA TRP A 289 8.77 -10.35 11.11
C TRP A 289 8.02 -9.63 12.22
N GLY A 290 6.76 -9.34 11.98
CA GLY A 290 5.93 -8.65 12.95
C GLY A 290 4.47 -8.98 12.77
N TYR A 291 3.75 -8.76 13.86
CA TYR A 291 2.33 -9.00 13.99
C TYR A 291 1.65 -7.76 14.54
N ALA A 292 0.50 -7.42 13.97
CA ALA A 292 -0.35 -6.33 14.41
C ALA A 292 -1.78 -6.80 14.64
N TYR A 293 -2.39 -6.22 15.65
CA TYR A 293 -3.79 -6.38 15.97
C TYR A 293 -4.50 -5.03 15.94
N ASP A 294 -5.49 -4.89 15.07
CA ASP A 294 -6.28 -3.66 14.94
C ASP A 294 -7.54 -3.76 15.81
N LEU A 295 -7.62 -2.86 16.79
CA LEU A 295 -8.73 -2.62 17.69
C LEU A 295 -9.63 -1.51 17.14
N TYR A 296 -10.80 -1.88 16.62
CA TYR A 296 -11.77 -0.92 16.12
C TYR A 296 -12.61 -0.32 17.26
N THR A 297 -12.56 1.00 17.41
CA THR A 297 -13.42 1.76 18.32
C THR A 297 -14.57 2.46 17.59
N LYS A 298 -14.44 2.62 16.26
CA LYS A 298 -15.39 3.30 15.37
C LYS A 298 -15.60 2.50 14.07
N GLY A 299 -16.62 2.88 13.31
CA GLY A 299 -16.91 2.33 11.98
C GLY A 299 -17.43 0.88 11.99
N PHE A 300 -17.54 0.29 10.79
CA PHE A 300 -18.05 -1.09 10.58
C PHE A 300 -17.21 -2.15 11.31
N GLY A 301 -15.92 -1.89 11.53
CA GLY A 301 -15.04 -2.79 12.24
C GLY A 301 -15.36 -2.96 13.73
N LYS A 302 -16.17 -2.08 14.34
CA LYS A 302 -16.53 -2.16 15.76
C LYS A 302 -17.28 -3.45 16.12
N SER A 303 -18.07 -3.98 15.20
CA SER A 303 -18.81 -5.24 15.38
C SER A 303 -17.98 -6.48 15.06
N SER A 304 -16.74 -6.31 14.63
CA SER A 304 -15.81 -7.41 14.35
C SER A 304 -14.96 -7.76 15.57
N LYS A 305 -14.27 -8.90 15.51
CA LYS A 305 -13.26 -9.35 16.49
C LYS A 305 -11.86 -8.79 16.20
N GLY A 306 -11.78 -7.59 15.63
CA GLY A 306 -10.52 -6.92 15.27
C GLY A 306 -9.93 -7.34 13.92
N SER A 307 -8.73 -6.86 13.59
CA SER A 307 -7.97 -7.31 12.41
C SER A 307 -6.65 -7.93 12.82
N HIS A 308 -6.20 -8.91 12.05
CA HIS A 308 -4.89 -9.54 12.22
C HIS A 308 -4.03 -9.22 11.01
N GLU A 309 -2.79 -8.77 11.23
CA GLU A 309 -1.84 -8.56 10.15
C GLU A 309 -0.48 -9.12 10.54
N MET A 310 0.15 -9.84 9.61
CA MET A 310 1.50 -10.34 9.76
C MET A 310 2.33 -9.88 8.55
N TYR A 311 3.56 -9.46 8.80
CA TYR A 311 4.53 -9.27 7.73
C TYR A 311 5.82 -10.02 8.03
N LEU A 312 6.49 -10.38 6.95
CA LEU A 312 7.80 -11.00 6.92
C LEU A 312 8.63 -10.22 5.91
N ARG A 313 9.85 -9.88 6.27
CA ARG A 313 10.81 -9.23 5.40
C ARG A 313 12.16 -9.89 5.54
N TYR A 314 12.81 -10.11 4.41
CA TYR A 314 14.22 -10.48 4.36
C TYR A 314 15.01 -9.33 3.73
N GLU A 315 16.07 -8.90 4.42
CA GLU A 315 17.03 -7.92 3.93
C GLU A 315 18.38 -8.63 3.73
N PHE A 316 18.79 -8.74 2.47
CA PHE A 316 20.11 -9.23 2.07
C PHE A 316 21.01 -8.03 1.77
N PRO A 317 21.98 -7.68 2.63
CA PRO A 317 22.86 -6.53 2.41
C PRO A 317 23.65 -6.69 1.12
N VAL A 318 23.80 -5.62 0.36
CA VAL A 318 24.63 -5.63 -0.86
C VAL A 318 25.67 -4.53 -0.82
N ASP A 319 26.91 -4.90 -1.11
CA ASP A 319 28.07 -4.00 -1.03
C ASP A 319 28.32 -3.24 -2.36
N TYR A 320 27.25 -2.81 -3.07
CA TYR A 320 27.42 -2.09 -4.35
C TYR A 320 28.19 -0.78 -4.22
N PHE A 321 28.06 -0.09 -3.08
CA PHE A 321 28.53 1.29 -2.92
C PHE A 321 29.71 1.42 -1.94
N LYS A 322 30.26 0.31 -1.43
CA LYS A 322 31.49 0.36 -0.64
C LYS A 322 32.70 0.51 -1.58
N PRO A 323 33.67 1.40 -1.30
CA PRO A 323 34.88 1.47 -2.10
C PRO A 323 35.57 0.09 -2.10
N LYS A 324 35.81 -0.46 -3.30
CA LYS A 324 36.54 -1.73 -3.45
C LYS A 324 37.87 -1.59 -2.73
N ARG A 325 38.12 -2.45 -1.73
CA ARG A 325 39.43 -2.52 -1.06
C ARG A 325 40.49 -2.78 -2.14
N GLN A 326 41.45 -1.86 -2.29
CA GLN A 326 42.56 -2.08 -3.20
C GLN A 326 43.33 -3.33 -2.71
N PRO A 327 43.65 -4.28 -3.60
CA PRO A 327 44.47 -5.41 -3.23
C PRO A 327 45.85 -4.90 -2.84
N HIS A 328 46.17 -4.94 -1.54
CA HIS A 328 47.54 -4.71 -1.10
C HIS A 328 48.39 -5.90 -1.58
N LYS A 329 49.23 -5.66 -2.58
CA LYS A 329 50.27 -6.61 -2.98
C LYS A 329 51.29 -6.64 -1.83
N SER A 330 51.39 -7.75 -1.10
CA SER A 330 52.44 -7.90 -0.09
C SER A 330 53.78 -7.95 -0.82
N ILE A 331 54.58 -6.88 -0.72
CA ILE A 331 55.95 -6.90 -1.20
C ILE A 331 56.73 -7.74 -0.19
N ARG A 332 57.09 -8.97 -0.55
CA ARG A 332 58.15 -9.71 0.16
C ARG A 332 59.47 -9.09 -0.28
N LEU A 333 60.15 -8.41 0.65
CA LEU A 333 61.56 -8.10 0.50
C LEU A 333 62.31 -9.42 0.71
N LEU A 334 63.03 -9.86 -0.32
CA LEU A 334 63.91 -11.03 -0.31
C LEU A 334 65.32 -10.63 0.11
#